data_AF-A0A934NL77-F1
#
_entry.id   AF-A0A934NL77-F1
#
_cell.length_a   1.000
_cell.length_b   1.000
_cell.length_c   1.000
_cell.angle_alpha   90.00
_cell.angle_beta   90.00
_cell.angle_gamma   90.00
#
_symmetry.space_group_name_H-M   'P 1'
#
loop_
_entity.id
_entity.type
_entity.pdbx_description
1 polymer ?
#
loop_
_entity_poly.entity_id
_entity_poly.type
_entity_poly.pdbx_seq_one_letter_code
_entity_poly.pdbx_strand_id
1 'polypeptide(L)'
;MIMPNIGAFIAWGLITALFIPSGYLPNEQLASLVGPMINYLLPLLIGYTGGKLVYDHRGGVLGATATIGVIVGSDIPMFLGAMIMGPLGGYLIK
;
A
#
# COMPACT_ATOMS: atom_id res chain seq x y z
N MET A 1 9.82 -4.23 -5.30
CA MET A 1 8.55 -4.11 -4.56
C MET A 1 7.90 -2.74 -4.71
N ILE A 2 8.64 -1.64 -4.64
CA ILE A 2 8.09 -0.29 -4.88
C ILE A 2 7.88 -0.02 -6.38
N MET A 3 8.84 -0.40 -7.24
CA MET A 3 8.76 -0.17 -8.70
C MET A 3 7.48 -0.69 -9.39
N PRO A 4 7.01 -1.92 -9.12
CA PRO A 4 5.75 -2.41 -9.71
C PRO A 4 4.51 -1.61 -9.30
N ASN A 5 4.60 -0.87 -8.18
CA ASN A 5 3.49 -0.13 -7.60
C ASN A 5 3.56 1.39 -7.89
N ILE A 6 4.54 1.85 -8.68
CA ILE A 6 4.73 3.27 -9.00
C ILE A 6 3.44 3.92 -9.54
N GLY A 7 2.64 3.20 -10.34
CA GLY A 7 1.37 3.72 -10.85
C GLY A 7 0.40 4.13 -9.72
N ALA A 8 0.35 3.38 -8.62
CA ALA A 8 -0.50 3.71 -7.47
C ALA A 8 0.03 4.95 -6.71
N PHE A 9 1.35 5.11 -6.60
CA PHE A 9 1.96 6.31 -6.03
C PHE A 9 1.69 7.56 -6.87
N ILE A 10 1.75 7.43 -8.21
CA ILE A 10 1.42 8.53 -9.12
C ILE A 10 -0.06 8.90 -9.01
N ALA A 11 -0.96 7.91 -9.00
CA ALA A 11 -2.40 8.16 -8.83
C ALA A 11 -2.70 8.86 -7.50
N TRP A 12 -2.09 8.39 -6.40
CA TRP A 12 -2.19 9.06 -5.10
C TRP A 12 -1.66 10.50 -5.13
N GLY A 13 -0.50 10.72 -5.76
CA GLY A 13 0.11 12.05 -5.92
C GLY A 13 -0.76 13.01 -6.74
N LEU A 14 -1.42 12.52 -7.80
CA LEU A 14 -2.37 13.30 -8.60
C LEU A 14 -3.64 13.65 -7.82
N ILE A 15 -4.22 12.68 -7.11
CA ILE A 15 -5.41 12.91 -6.28
C ILE A 15 -5.09 13.94 -5.20
N THR A 16 -3.90 13.84 -4.61
CA THR A 16 -3.41 14.84 -3.65
C THR A 16 -3.28 16.19 -4.37
N ALA A 17 -2.47 16.33 -5.41
CA ALA A 17 -2.27 17.61 -6.09
C ALA A 17 -3.58 18.30 -6.55
N LEU A 18 -4.61 17.52 -6.91
CA LEU A 18 -5.89 18.05 -7.38
C LEU A 18 -6.85 18.40 -6.24
N PHE A 19 -7.09 17.51 -5.27
CA PHE A 19 -8.31 17.58 -4.44
C PHE A 19 -8.12 18.05 -3.01
N ILE A 20 -6.89 18.10 -2.46
CA ILE A 20 -6.67 18.72 -1.13
C ILE A 20 -7.03 20.20 -1.12
N PRO A 21 -7.26 20.82 0.06
CA PRO A 21 -7.66 22.22 0.17
C PRO A 21 -6.73 23.21 -0.53
N SER A 22 -5.44 22.89 -0.63
CA SER A 22 -4.42 23.69 -1.34
C SER A 22 -4.18 23.24 -2.79
N GLY A 23 -5.00 22.33 -3.31
CA GLY A 23 -4.87 21.75 -4.64
C GLY A 23 -5.54 22.59 -5.73
N TYR A 24 -5.42 22.14 -6.98
CA TYR A 24 -5.96 22.85 -8.16
C TYR A 24 -7.50 22.80 -8.25
N LEU A 25 -8.15 21.76 -7.73
CA LEU A 25 -9.59 21.51 -7.77
C LEU A 25 -10.07 20.98 -6.40
N PRO A 26 -10.09 21.80 -5.34
CA PRO A 26 -10.34 21.34 -3.98
C PRO A 26 -11.73 20.71 -3.84
N ASN A 27 -11.79 19.49 -3.31
CA ASN A 27 -13.03 18.75 -3.06
C ASN A 27 -12.87 17.86 -1.82
N GLU A 28 -13.60 18.16 -0.76
CA GLU A 28 -13.49 17.46 0.52
C GLU A 28 -13.81 15.96 0.43
N GLN A 29 -14.80 15.58 -0.37
CA GLN A 29 -15.14 14.17 -0.56
C GLN A 29 -14.02 13.41 -1.26
N LEU A 30 -13.39 14.00 -2.28
CA LEU A 30 -12.31 13.34 -3.01
C LEU A 30 -10.98 13.40 -2.26
N ALA A 31 -10.72 14.47 -1.50
CA ALA A 31 -9.56 14.58 -0.61
C ALA A 31 -9.55 13.49 0.46
N SER A 32 -10.72 13.03 0.90
CA SER A 32 -10.84 11.94 1.88
C SER A 32 -10.20 10.62 1.41
N LEU A 33 -9.95 10.45 0.11
CA LEU A 33 -9.27 9.28 -0.45
C LEU A 33 -7.75 9.28 -0.18
N VAL A 34 -7.13 10.44 0.01
CA VAL A 34 -5.67 10.59 0.16
C VAL A 34 -5.16 9.81 1.38
N GLY A 35 -5.87 9.90 2.51
CA GLY A 35 -5.51 9.25 3.76
C GLY A 35 -5.56 7.71 3.69
N PRO A 36 -6.68 7.09 3.28
CA PRO A 36 -6.78 5.65 3.11
C PRO A 36 -5.79 5.09 2.08
N MET A 37 -5.50 5.84 1.02
CA MET A 37 -4.53 5.41 0.02
C MET A 37 -3.11 5.29 0.58
N ILE A 38 -2.64 6.28 1.34
CA ILE A 38 -1.28 6.24 1.90
C ILE A 38 -1.14 5.23 3.04
N ASN A 39 -2.17 5.09 3.89
CA ASN A 39 -2.10 4.26 5.09
C ASN A 39 -2.40 2.78 4.81
N TYR A 40 -3.26 2.48 3.84
CA TYR A 40 -3.67 1.10 3.56
C TYR A 40 -3.28 0.64 2.16
N LEU A 41 -3.73 1.35 1.12
CA LEU A 41 -3.60 0.87 -0.25
C LEU A 41 -2.13 0.67 -0.67
N LEU A 42 -1.29 1.69 -0.48
CA LEU A 42 0.10 1.64 -0.94
C LEU A 42 0.92 0.59 -0.17
N PRO A 43 0.86 0.49 1.17
CA PRO A 43 1.52 -0.60 1.89
C PRO A 43 0.99 -1.99 1.49
N LEU A 44 -0.33 -2.16 1.33
CA LEU A 44 -0.92 -3.45 0.91
C LEU A 44 -0.39 -3.93 -0.45
N LEU A 45 -0.30 -3.04 -1.43
CA LEU A 45 0.21 -3.37 -2.76
C LEU A 45 1.69 -3.78 -2.72
N ILE A 46 2.48 -3.14 -1.85
CA ILE A 46 3.86 -3.52 -1.60
C ILE A 46 3.92 -4.91 -0.97
N GLY A 47 3.13 -5.17 0.07
CA GLY A 47 3.03 -6.47 0.72
C GLY A 47 2.63 -7.59 -0.24
N TYR A 48 1.60 -7.35 -1.05
CA TYR A 48 1.13 -8.27 -2.08
C TYR A 48 2.22 -8.58 -3.11
N THR A 49 2.91 -7.54 -3.60
CA THR A 49 4.00 -7.71 -4.56
C THR A 49 5.16 -8.49 -3.95
N GLY A 50 5.48 -8.26 -2.68
CA GLY A 50 6.52 -8.98 -1.95
C GLY A 50 6.21 -10.46 -1.79
N GLY A 51 4.99 -10.78 -1.37
CA GLY A 51 4.55 -12.16 -1.25
C GLY A 51 4.45 -12.86 -2.60
N LYS A 52 4.03 -12.13 -3.65
CA LYS A 52 3.94 -12.68 -5.01
C LYS A 52 5.28 -13.06 -5.59
N LEU A 53 6.34 -12.31 -5.27
CA LEU A 53 7.70 -12.67 -5.68
C LEU A 53 8.18 -14.00 -5.07
N VAL A 54 7.64 -14.41 -3.91
CA VAL A 54 8.04 -15.64 -3.22
C VAL A 54 7.19 -16.83 -3.61
N TYR A 55 5.86 -16.67 -3.67
CA TYR A 55 4.92 -17.77 -3.95
C TYR A 55 3.73 -17.36 -4.82
N ASP A 56 4.01 -16.67 -5.92
CA ASP A 56 3.05 -16.22 -6.95
C ASP A 56 1.72 -15.69 -6.34
N HIS A 57 0.57 -16.02 -6.90
CA HIS A 57 -0.68 -15.42 -6.45
C HIS A 57 -0.99 -15.71 -4.97
N ARG A 58 -0.75 -16.94 -4.50
CA ARG A 58 -1.06 -17.37 -3.12
C ARG A 58 -0.17 -16.65 -2.09
N GLY A 59 1.11 -16.50 -2.40
CA GLY A 59 2.05 -15.74 -1.60
C GLY A 59 1.70 -14.26 -1.57
N GLY A 60 1.23 -13.71 -2.69
CA GLY A 60 0.76 -12.32 -2.74
C GLY A 60 -0.44 -12.08 -1.83
N VAL A 61 -1.45 -12.94 -1.87
CA VAL A 61 -2.62 -12.83 -0.99
C VAL A 61 -2.22 -12.86 0.48
N LEU A 62 -1.37 -13.80 0.90
CA LEU A 62 -0.92 -13.84 2.30
C LEU A 62 -0.03 -12.66 2.67
N GLY A 63 0.87 -12.24 1.78
CA GLY A 63 1.72 -11.05 2.00
C GLY A 63 0.89 -9.78 2.23
N ALA A 64 -0.23 -9.63 1.51
CA ALA A 64 -1.19 -8.55 1.76
C ALA A 64 -1.88 -8.69 3.12
N THR A 65 -2.35 -9.89 3.47
CA THR A 65 -2.99 -10.16 4.78
C THR A 65 -2.04 -9.89 5.95
N ALA A 66 -0.78 -10.34 5.85
CA ALA A 66 0.24 -10.10 6.87
C ALA A 66 0.56 -8.60 7.01
N THR A 67 0.48 -7.86 5.90
CA THR A 67 0.70 -6.40 5.90
C THR A 67 -0.41 -5.65 6.64
N ILE A 68 -1.66 -6.12 6.65
CA ILE A 68 -2.72 -5.55 7.50
C ILE A 68 -2.34 -5.60 8.99
N GLY A 69 -1.78 -6.72 9.45
CA GLY A 69 -1.34 -6.85 10.85
C GLY A 69 -0.30 -5.79 11.24
N VAL A 70 0.57 -5.40 10.30
CA VAL A 70 1.56 -4.35 10.51
C VAL A 70 0.95 -2.96 10.50
N ILE A 71 0.01 -2.70 9.58
CA ILE A 71 -0.68 -1.42 9.49
C ILE A 71 -1.46 -1.14 10.79
N VAL A 72 -2.15 -2.15 11.33
CA VAL A 72 -2.90 -1.99 12.60
C VAL A 72 -1.98 -1.74 13.79
N GLY A 73 -0.72 -2.15 13.71
CA GLY A 73 0.27 -1.96 14.78
C GLY A 73 0.88 -0.56 14.87
N SER A 74 0.56 0.36 13.95
CA SER A 74 1.17 1.69 13.94
C SER A 74 0.32 2.75 13.25
N ASP A 75 0.35 3.98 13.78
CA ASP A 75 -0.34 5.14 13.19
C ASP A 75 0.43 5.78 12.01
N ILE A 76 1.63 5.29 11.69
CA ILE A 76 2.42 5.77 10.55
C ILE A 76 2.26 4.84 9.33
N PRO A 77 2.39 5.36 8.09
CA PRO A 77 2.38 4.53 6.88
C PRO A 77 3.48 3.45 6.89
N MET A 78 3.08 2.18 7.03
CA MET A 78 4.00 1.06 7.23
C MET A 78 4.62 0.51 5.93
N PHE A 79 5.25 1.39 5.12
CA PHE A 79 5.92 0.99 3.88
C PHE A 79 7.04 -0.03 4.11
N LEU A 80 7.92 0.23 5.08
CA LEU A 80 9.03 -0.68 5.41
C LEU A 80 8.51 -2.01 5.98
N GLY A 81 7.50 -1.93 6.84
CA GLY A 81 6.88 -3.11 7.42
C GLY A 81 6.21 -4.00 6.36
N ALA A 82 5.52 -3.41 5.39
CA ALA A 82 4.99 -4.14 4.23
C ALA A 82 6.08 -4.78 3.37
N MET A 83 7.24 -4.12 3.22
CA MET A 83 8.37 -4.67 2.47
C MET A 83 8.97 -5.91 3.12
N ILE A 84 8.96 -5.98 4.45
CA ILE A 84 9.47 -7.12 5.21
C ILE A 84 8.40 -8.22 5.29
N MET A 85 7.17 -7.87 5.65
CA MET A 85 6.10 -8.85 5.86
C MET A 85 5.56 -9.46 4.57
N GLY A 86 5.63 -8.77 3.44
CA GLY A 86 5.21 -9.32 2.15
C GLY A 86 5.94 -10.62 1.80
N PRO A 87 7.27 -10.62 1.64
CA PRO A 87 8.07 -11.82 1.35
C PRO A 87 8.01 -12.86 2.46
N LEU A 88 7.99 -12.44 3.74
CA LEU A 88 7.86 -13.37 4.87
C LEU A 88 6.53 -14.13 4.83
N GLY A 89 5.42 -13.44 4.54
CA GLY A 89 4.12 -14.08 4.32
C GLY A 89 4.19 -15.09 3.18
N GLY A 90 4.77 -14.70 2.04
CA GLY A 90 4.97 -15.62 0.92
C GLY A 90 5.85 -16.84 1.26
N TYR A 91 6.86 -16.68 2.12
CA TYR A 91 7.76 -17.76 2.54
C TYR A 91 7.08 -18.76 3.49
N LEU A 92 6.24 -18.28 4.41
CA LEU A 92 5.53 -19.14 5.37
C LEU A 92 4.52 -20.09 4.74
N ILE A 93 4.08 -19.82 3.52
CA ILE A 93 3.15 -20.69 2.75
C ILE A 93 3.87 -21.57 1.72
N LYS A 94 5.12 -21.27 1.40
CA LYS A 94 5.90 -22.01 0.41
C LYS A 94 6.21 -23.43 0.89
#